data_AF-A0A943JMI4-F1
#
_entry.id   AF-A0A943JMI4-F1
#
_cell.length_a   1.000
_cell.length_b   1.000
_cell.length_c   1.000
_cell.angle_alpha   90.00
_cell.angle_beta   90.00
_cell.angle_gamma   90.00
#
_symmetry.space_group_name_H-M   'P 1'
#
loop_
_entity.id
_entity.type
_entity.pdbx_description
1 polymer ?
#
loop_
_entity_poly.entity_id
_entity_poly.type
_entity_poly.pdbx_seq_one_letter_code
_entity_poly.pdbx_strand_id
1 'polypeptide(L)'
;MKKGFTLIEIIAVVSLIAILGLIGTISITTILKNNRNEAYNLQINNIKEATKVWTSKRIYLLPDEEGSSITLKLAYLKQDGLIDKDIKNPKTEKLFSNDTLITATKKNNIYEFNVVTIDTDDNYDFQNKPQIILKGESDVVLSGSSTNKDTYTDPGAFGIVNGSLTENITEEITSNGTVVSSIPLNSEKEYLITYKLTDSANTETFIRKVSVKF
;
A
#
# COMPACT_ATOMS: atom_id res chain seq x y z
N MET A 1 -26.30 58.47 -34.09
CA MET A 1 -26.18 57.19 -34.83
C MET A 1 -25.34 56.24 -34.01
N LYS A 2 -25.89 55.10 -33.54
CA LYS A 2 -25.10 54.08 -32.86
C LYS A 2 -24.40 53.24 -33.93
N LYS A 3 -23.07 53.34 -34.03
CA LYS A 3 -22.30 52.47 -34.93
C LYS A 3 -22.30 51.07 -34.33
N GLY A 4 -22.95 50.13 -35.00
CA GLY A 4 -22.88 48.70 -34.65
C GLY A 4 -21.55 48.11 -35.13
N PHE A 5 -21.05 47.10 -34.41
CA PHE A 5 -19.86 46.35 -34.83
C PHE A 5 -20.11 45.62 -36.15
N THR A 6 -19.08 45.50 -36.97
CA THR A 6 -19.15 44.75 -38.23
C THR A 6 -18.99 43.24 -37.99
N LEU A 7 -19.52 42.43 -38.91
CA LEU A 7 -19.49 40.98 -38.78
C LEU A 7 -18.06 40.42 -38.68
N ILE A 8 -17.11 41.03 -39.41
CA ILE A 8 -15.70 40.62 -39.40
C ILE A 8 -15.04 40.91 -38.04
N GLU A 9 -15.40 42.01 -37.38
CA GLU A 9 -14.88 42.34 -36.05
C GLU A 9 -15.40 41.37 -34.98
N ILE A 10 -16.67 40.97 -35.05
CA ILE A 10 -17.25 39.97 -34.14
C ILE A 10 -16.54 38.61 -34.30
N ILE A 11 -16.30 38.18 -35.54
CA ILE A 11 -15.61 36.91 -35.82
C ILE A 11 -14.16 36.98 -35.30
N ALA A 12 -13.45 38.09 -35.50
CA ALA A 12 -12.09 38.26 -35.00
C ALA A 12 -12.02 38.17 -33.47
N VAL A 13 -12.96 38.80 -32.75
CA VAL A 13 -13.01 38.75 -31.27
C VAL A 13 -13.34 37.35 -30.76
N VAL A 14 -14.32 36.66 -31.35
CA VAL A 14 -14.68 35.28 -30.95
C VAL A 14 -13.52 34.31 -31.22
N SER A 15 -12.82 34.47 -32.34
CA SER A 15 -11.63 33.68 -32.68
C SER A 15 -10.51 33.87 -31.65
N LEU A 16 -10.28 35.11 -31.22
CA LEU A 16 -9.27 35.45 -30.22
C LEU A 16 -9.63 34.85 -28.84
N ILE A 17 -10.89 34.92 -28.43
CA ILE A 17 -11.38 34.33 -27.17
C ILE A 17 -11.22 32.81 -27.20
N ALA A 18 -11.49 32.15 -28.33
CA ALA A 18 -11.31 30.71 -28.46
C ALA A 18 -9.84 30.29 -28.30
N ILE A 19 -8.91 31.01 -28.94
CA ILE A 19 -7.46 30.75 -28.83
C ILE A 19 -6.98 30.98 -27.38
N LEU A 20 -7.40 32.08 -26.75
CA LEU A 20 -7.06 32.39 -25.35
C LEU A 20 -7.66 31.36 -24.38
N GLY A 21 -8.88 30.88 -24.65
CA GLY A 21 -9.53 29.83 -23.87
C GLY A 21 -8.73 28.52 -23.89
N LEU A 22 -8.25 28.10 -25.06
CA LEU A 22 -7.42 26.89 -25.19
C LEU A 22 -6.09 27.02 -24.43
N ILE A 23 -5.39 28.16 -24.55
CA ILE A 23 -4.11 28.41 -23.84
C ILE A 23 -4.33 28.42 -22.31
N GLY A 24 -5.43 29.02 -21.84
CA GLY A 24 -5.78 29.07 -20.42
C GLY A 24 -5.97 27.67 -19.80
N THR A 25 -6.61 26.75 -20.52
CA THR A 25 -6.88 25.40 -19.99
C THR A 25 -5.61 24.55 -19.75
N ILE A 26 -4.58 24.69 -20.59
CA ILE A 26 -3.32 23.92 -20.46
C ILE A 26 -2.55 24.31 -19.18
N SER A 27 -2.54 25.60 -18.83
CA SER A 27 -1.88 26.08 -17.61
C SER A 27 -2.61 25.63 -16.33
N ILE A 28 -3.95 25.73 -16.32
CA ILE A 28 -4.79 25.34 -15.17
C ILE A 28 -4.68 23.84 -14.88
N THR A 29 -4.70 22.99 -15.92
CA THR A 29 -4.60 21.53 -15.75
C THR A 29 -3.25 21.10 -15.15
N THR A 30 -2.16 21.78 -15.51
CA THR A 30 -0.83 21.52 -14.95
C THR A 30 -0.76 21.89 -13.46
N ILE A 31 -1.26 23.06 -13.08
CA ILE A 31 -1.34 23.50 -11.68
C ILE A 31 -2.18 22.52 -10.86
N LEU A 32 -3.36 22.14 -11.36
CA LEU A 32 -4.26 21.21 -10.68
C LEU A 32 -3.61 19.84 -10.46
N LYS A 33 -2.89 19.32 -11.47
CA LYS A 33 -2.16 18.05 -11.37
C LYS A 33 -1.06 18.13 -10.30
N ASN A 34 -0.33 19.23 -10.23
CA ASN A 34 0.71 19.43 -9.22
C ASN A 34 0.10 19.48 -7.81
N ASN A 35 -0.99 20.22 -7.61
CA ASN A 35 -1.69 20.28 -6.33
C ASN A 35 -2.20 18.88 -5.89
N ARG A 36 -2.74 18.08 -6.81
CA ARG A 36 -3.15 16.69 -6.52
C ARG A 36 -1.96 15.81 -6.13
N ASN A 37 -0.80 15.99 -6.76
CA ASN A 37 0.42 15.27 -6.40
C ASN A 37 0.93 15.65 -5.01
N GLU A 38 0.93 16.95 -4.68
CA GLU A 38 1.33 17.44 -3.36
C GLU A 38 0.39 16.94 -2.27
N ALA A 39 -0.93 17.05 -2.49
CA ALA A 39 -1.92 16.52 -1.56
C ALA A 39 -1.77 15.00 -1.37
N TYR A 40 -1.49 14.26 -2.44
CA TYR A 40 -1.19 12.83 -2.34
C TYR A 40 0.05 12.58 -1.47
N ASN A 41 1.15 13.30 -1.70
CA ASN A 41 2.36 13.15 -0.92
C ASN A 41 2.14 13.49 0.56
N LEU A 42 1.31 14.49 0.86
CA LEU A 42 0.89 14.82 2.21
C LEU A 42 0.14 13.64 2.85
N GLN A 43 -0.79 13.00 2.13
CA GLN A 43 -1.50 11.81 2.64
C GLN A 43 -0.54 10.64 2.91
N ILE A 44 0.41 10.40 2.02
CA ILE A 44 1.45 9.38 2.24
C ILE A 44 2.28 9.71 3.48
N ASN A 45 2.67 10.97 3.68
CA ASN A 45 3.41 11.37 4.88
C ASN A 45 2.58 11.20 6.15
N ASN A 46 1.28 11.53 6.13
CA ASN A 46 0.39 11.31 7.26
C ASN A 46 0.29 9.81 7.62
N ILE A 47 0.22 8.93 6.61
CA ILE A 47 0.25 7.47 6.82
C ILE A 47 1.58 7.05 7.47
N LYS A 48 2.72 7.60 7.00
CA LYS A 48 4.04 7.30 7.59
C LYS A 48 4.16 7.78 9.04
N GLU A 49 3.70 8.98 9.35
CA GLU A 49 3.71 9.50 10.73
C GLU A 49 2.78 8.69 11.64
N ALA A 50 1.58 8.32 11.18
CA ALA A 50 0.69 7.42 11.92
C ALA A 50 1.35 6.05 12.15
N THR A 51 2.07 5.52 11.15
CA THR A 51 2.83 4.26 11.28
C THR A 51 3.94 4.38 12.31
N LYS A 52 4.69 5.49 12.32
CA LYS A 52 5.74 5.75 13.31
C LYS A 52 5.17 5.78 14.73
N VAL A 53 4.01 6.41 14.94
CA VAL A 53 3.30 6.36 16.22
C VAL A 53 2.90 4.92 16.56
N TRP A 54 2.32 4.18 15.60
CA TRP A 54 1.91 2.79 15.78
C TRP A 54 3.07 1.87 16.19
N THR A 55 4.22 1.98 15.52
CA THR A 55 5.41 1.16 15.79
C THR A 55 6.13 1.58 17.06
N SER A 56 6.11 2.85 17.45
CA SER A 56 6.66 3.30 18.73
C SER A 56 5.99 2.64 19.94
N LYS A 57 4.69 2.33 19.83
CA LYS A 57 3.93 1.58 20.85
C LYS A 57 4.25 0.08 20.83
N ARG A 58 4.90 -0.41 19.77
CA ARG A 58 5.12 -1.84 19.47
C ARG A 58 6.55 -2.09 19.00
N ILE A 59 7.51 -1.46 19.67
CA ILE A 59 8.92 -1.52 19.27
C ILE A 59 9.46 -2.95 19.20
N TYR A 60 8.91 -3.86 20.00
CA TYR A 60 9.25 -5.29 20.02
C TYR A 60 8.91 -6.05 18.71
N LEU A 61 8.11 -5.45 17.81
CA LEU A 61 7.84 -6.01 16.49
C LEU A 61 8.90 -5.61 15.46
N LEU A 62 9.65 -4.53 15.72
CA LEU A 62 10.59 -3.99 14.76
C LEU A 62 11.86 -4.84 14.71
N PRO A 63 12.43 -5.06 13.51
CA PRO A 63 13.67 -5.79 13.38
C PRO A 63 14.87 -4.93 13.82
N ASP A 64 15.89 -5.59 14.36
CA ASP A 64 17.16 -4.96 14.71
C ASP A 64 18.22 -5.08 13.61
N GLU A 65 18.10 -6.09 12.74
CA GLU A 65 19.02 -6.35 11.64
C GLU A 65 18.84 -5.33 10.50
N GLU A 66 19.95 -4.78 10.02
CA GLU A 66 19.97 -3.84 8.90
C GLU A 66 19.38 -4.48 7.64
N GLY A 67 18.49 -3.76 6.95
CA GLY A 67 17.79 -4.24 5.76
C GLY A 67 16.58 -5.13 6.04
N SER A 68 16.40 -5.62 7.27
CA SER A 68 15.19 -6.34 7.66
C SER A 68 14.01 -5.39 7.82
N SER A 69 12.81 -5.90 7.57
CA SER A 69 11.58 -5.11 7.60
C SER A 69 10.43 -5.81 8.31
N ILE A 70 9.36 -5.07 8.57
CA ILE A 70 8.03 -5.61 8.80
C ILE A 70 7.04 -4.96 7.84
N THR A 71 5.99 -5.69 7.46
CA THR A 71 4.91 -5.15 6.64
C THR A 71 3.57 -5.27 7.37
N LEU A 72 2.81 -4.19 7.37
CA LEU A 72 1.49 -4.09 7.98
C LEU A 72 0.47 -3.46 7.02
N LYS A 73 -0.81 -3.62 7.34
CA LYS A 73 -1.92 -3.02 6.57
C LYS A 73 -2.32 -1.66 7.14
N LEU A 74 -2.76 -0.76 6.27
CA LEU A 74 -3.31 0.55 6.64
C LEU A 74 -4.52 0.42 7.59
N ALA A 75 -5.29 -0.66 7.44
CA ALA A 75 -6.41 -0.99 8.31
C ALA A 75 -6.08 -0.91 9.80
N TYR A 76 -4.86 -1.32 10.20
CA TYR A 76 -4.45 -1.34 11.61
C TYR A 76 -4.25 0.05 12.19
N LEU A 77 -3.80 1.01 11.37
CA LEU A 77 -3.67 2.41 11.77
C LEU A 77 -5.05 3.06 11.97
N LYS A 78 -6.00 2.72 11.08
CA LYS A 78 -7.40 3.16 11.18
C LYS A 78 -8.08 2.56 12.42
N GLN A 79 -7.83 1.29 12.72
CA GLN A 79 -8.36 0.60 13.89
C GLN A 79 -7.85 1.21 15.20
N ASP A 80 -6.56 1.57 15.26
CA ASP A 80 -5.95 2.25 16.40
C ASP A 80 -6.34 3.74 16.51
N GLY A 81 -7.13 4.27 15.57
CA GLY A 81 -7.56 5.67 15.54
C GLY A 81 -6.43 6.67 15.29
N LEU A 82 -5.34 6.23 14.67
CA LEU A 82 -4.16 7.05 14.38
C LEU A 82 -4.29 7.85 13.08
N ILE A 83 -5.27 7.48 12.24
CA ILE A 83 -5.57 8.14 10.98
C ILE A 83 -7.06 8.00 10.68
N ASP A 84 -7.60 8.95 9.91
CA ASP A 84 -9.00 8.92 9.50
C ASP A 84 -9.33 7.65 8.71
N LYS A 85 -10.54 7.11 8.94
CA LYS A 85 -11.02 5.89 8.28
C LYS A 85 -11.23 6.10 6.78
N ASP A 86 -11.62 7.31 6.39
CA ASP A 86 -12.08 7.66 5.05
C ASP A 86 -11.07 8.51 4.27
N ILE A 87 -9.78 8.22 4.43
CA ILE A 87 -8.72 8.91 3.68
C ILE A 87 -8.80 8.59 2.18
N LYS A 88 -8.88 9.65 1.38
CA LYS A 88 -8.96 9.57 -0.09
C LYS A 88 -7.61 9.80 -0.75
N ASN A 89 -7.40 9.13 -1.87
CA ASN A 89 -6.32 9.39 -2.81
C ASN A 89 -6.68 10.61 -3.68
N PRO A 90 -5.98 11.76 -3.56
CA PRO A 90 -6.32 12.97 -4.31
C PRO A 90 -6.11 12.87 -5.83
N LYS A 91 -5.41 11.83 -6.31
CA LYS A 91 -5.17 11.60 -7.74
C LYS A 91 -6.34 10.88 -8.41
N THR A 92 -7.01 9.99 -7.68
CA THR A 92 -8.06 9.10 -8.19
C THR A 92 -9.43 9.36 -7.57
N GLU A 93 -9.48 10.13 -6.49
CA GLU A 93 -10.67 10.48 -5.69
C GLU A 93 -11.31 9.28 -4.96
N LYS A 94 -10.70 8.10 -5.08
CA LYS A 94 -11.06 6.86 -4.38
C LYS A 94 -10.49 6.82 -2.97
N LEU A 95 -10.97 5.88 -2.15
CA LEU A 95 -10.44 5.65 -0.80
C LEU A 95 -9.11 4.89 -0.90
N PHE A 96 -8.20 5.17 0.03
CA PHE A 96 -7.10 4.24 0.29
C PHE A 96 -7.66 3.00 0.98
N SER A 97 -7.51 1.85 0.30
CA SER A 97 -7.95 0.55 0.77
C SER A 97 -7.30 0.21 2.10
N ASN A 98 -8.06 -0.49 2.94
CA ASN A 98 -7.58 -1.10 4.18
C ASN A 98 -6.40 -2.06 3.92
N ASP A 99 -6.34 -2.66 2.73
CA ASP A 99 -5.25 -3.54 2.29
C ASP A 99 -4.02 -2.80 1.73
N THR A 100 -4.02 -1.45 1.73
CA THR A 100 -2.80 -0.66 1.47
C THR A 100 -1.69 -1.11 2.40
N LEU A 101 -0.51 -1.36 1.86
CA LEU A 101 0.60 -1.95 2.59
C LEU A 101 1.61 -0.89 3.01
N ILE A 102 2.09 -1.00 4.25
CA ILE A 102 3.16 -0.17 4.79
C ILE A 102 4.28 -1.10 5.24
N THR A 103 5.47 -0.92 4.66
CA THR A 103 6.69 -1.60 5.07
C THR A 103 7.55 -0.65 5.89
N ALA A 104 8.02 -1.10 7.05
CA ALA A 104 9.02 -0.43 7.87
C ALA A 104 10.35 -1.19 7.81
N THR A 105 11.39 -0.59 7.22
CA THR A 105 12.69 -1.23 7.00
C THR A 105 13.75 -0.57 7.87
N LYS A 106 14.56 -1.39 8.57
CA LYS A 106 15.71 -0.91 9.34
C LYS A 106 16.80 -0.44 8.37
N LYS A 107 17.19 0.83 8.49
CA LYS A 107 18.27 1.41 7.70
C LYS A 107 19.06 2.44 8.49
N ASN A 108 20.38 2.29 8.58
CA ASN A 108 21.27 3.23 9.28
C ASN A 108 20.77 3.61 10.69
N ASN A 109 20.33 2.62 11.45
CA ASN A 109 19.75 2.76 12.79
C ASN A 109 18.38 3.46 12.90
N ILE A 110 17.82 3.96 11.80
CA ILE A 110 16.44 4.48 11.73
C ILE A 110 15.51 3.49 10.99
N TYR A 111 14.21 3.75 11.01
CA TYR A 111 13.25 2.99 10.21
C TYR A 111 12.73 3.87 9.06
N GLU A 112 12.93 3.41 7.83
CA GLU A 112 12.32 4.01 6.63
C GLU A 112 10.97 3.36 6.36
N PHE A 113 9.96 4.17 6.03
CA PHE A 113 8.62 3.69 5.74
C PHE A 113 8.29 3.81 4.25
N ASN A 114 7.91 2.70 3.63
CA ASN A 114 7.40 2.64 2.26
C ASN A 114 5.90 2.32 2.28
N VAL A 115 5.13 2.99 1.41
CA VAL A 115 3.67 2.82 1.34
C VAL A 115 3.30 2.42 -0.08
N VAL A 116 2.73 1.23 -0.24
CA VAL A 116 2.20 0.72 -1.51
C VAL A 116 0.69 0.84 -1.47
N THR A 117 0.17 1.85 -2.18
CA THR A 117 -1.24 2.23 -2.14
C THR A 117 -2.10 1.35 -3.03
N ILE A 118 -3.28 1.03 -2.51
CA ILE A 118 -4.33 0.34 -3.25
C ILE A 118 -5.58 1.22 -3.14
N ASP A 119 -6.12 1.62 -4.27
CA ASP A 119 -7.36 2.40 -4.31
C ASP A 119 -8.57 1.47 -4.33
N THR A 120 -9.63 1.87 -3.62
CA THR A 120 -10.89 1.13 -3.59
C THR A 120 -12.07 2.10 -3.54
N ASP A 121 -13.20 1.66 -4.07
CA ASP A 121 -14.49 2.33 -3.86
C ASP A 121 -15.18 1.82 -2.58
N ASP A 122 -14.74 0.68 -2.06
CA ASP A 122 -15.34 0.01 -0.91
C ASP A 122 -14.72 0.42 0.42
N ASN A 123 -15.57 0.78 1.37
CA ASN A 123 -15.18 1.01 2.76
C ASN A 123 -15.75 -0.11 3.63
N TYR A 124 -15.06 -1.25 3.66
CA TYR A 124 -15.49 -2.39 4.48
C TYR A 124 -15.04 -2.22 5.94
N ASP A 125 -15.87 -2.71 6.87
CA ASP A 125 -15.57 -2.65 8.29
C ASP A 125 -14.39 -3.57 8.64
N PHE A 126 -13.41 -2.99 9.31
CA PHE A 126 -12.22 -3.67 9.82
C PHE A 126 -12.16 -3.65 11.35
N GLN A 127 -13.20 -3.12 12.02
CA GLN A 127 -13.19 -3.02 13.47
C GLN A 127 -13.15 -4.38 14.14
N ASN A 128 -12.38 -4.47 15.23
CA ASN A 128 -12.24 -5.67 16.06
C ASN A 128 -11.72 -6.91 15.31
N LYS A 129 -11.14 -6.72 14.11
CA LYS A 129 -10.40 -7.80 13.45
C LYS A 129 -9.04 -7.99 14.13
N PRO A 130 -8.55 -9.25 14.18
CA PRO A 130 -7.18 -9.49 14.58
C PRO A 130 -6.22 -8.89 13.55
N GLN A 131 -4.95 -8.67 13.94
CA GLN A 131 -3.94 -8.08 13.07
C GLN A 131 -2.84 -9.10 12.79
N ILE A 132 -2.40 -9.16 11.54
CA ILE A 132 -1.25 -9.95 11.10
C ILE A 132 -0.18 -8.99 10.57
N ILE A 133 1.04 -9.09 11.10
CA ILE A 133 2.19 -8.29 10.69
C ILE A 133 3.23 -9.24 10.11
N LEU A 134 3.57 -9.05 8.84
CA LEU A 134 4.62 -9.84 8.21
C LEU A 134 5.99 -9.46 8.76
N LYS A 135 6.85 -10.46 8.99
CA LYS A 135 8.29 -10.25 9.19
C LYS A 135 8.97 -10.24 7.83
N GLY A 136 9.35 -9.08 7.33
CA GLY A 136 9.85 -8.88 5.96
C GLY A 136 8.74 -8.48 4.98
N GLU A 137 9.12 -8.34 3.70
CA GLU A 137 8.24 -7.85 2.63
C GLU A 137 7.05 -8.79 2.33
N SER A 138 6.01 -8.22 1.72
CA SER A 138 4.85 -8.96 1.20
C SER A 138 5.06 -9.52 -0.22
N ASP A 139 6.00 -8.99 -0.98
CA ASP A 139 6.35 -9.47 -2.33
C ASP A 139 7.87 -9.70 -2.38
N VAL A 140 8.27 -10.96 -2.51
CA VAL A 140 9.65 -11.41 -2.42
C VAL A 140 10.06 -12.01 -3.75
N VAL A 141 11.10 -11.45 -4.37
CA VAL A 141 11.69 -12.01 -5.60
C VAL A 141 13.03 -12.64 -5.26
N LEU A 142 13.16 -13.94 -5.54
CA LEU A 142 14.34 -14.73 -5.26
C LEU A 142 15.03 -15.13 -6.55
N SER A 143 16.36 -15.12 -6.54
CA SER A 143 17.15 -15.74 -7.59
C SER A 143 17.09 -17.27 -7.45
N GLY A 144 16.90 -17.93 -8.58
CA GLY A 144 16.91 -19.39 -8.68
C GLY A 144 18.25 -19.98 -8.31
N SER A 145 18.22 -21.20 -7.78
CA SER A 145 19.40 -22.01 -7.49
C SER A 145 19.48 -23.19 -8.45
N SER A 146 20.69 -23.50 -8.91
CA SER A 146 20.97 -24.70 -9.71
C SER A 146 20.95 -25.99 -8.86
N THR A 147 20.77 -25.91 -7.54
CA THR A 147 20.68 -27.08 -6.66
C THR A 147 19.23 -27.42 -6.31
N ASN A 148 18.93 -28.72 -6.23
CA ASN A 148 17.59 -29.21 -5.87
C ASN A 148 17.31 -29.20 -4.36
N LYS A 149 18.25 -28.73 -3.53
CA LYS A 149 18.12 -28.75 -2.06
C LYS A 149 17.79 -27.39 -1.47
N ASP A 150 18.07 -26.31 -2.22
CA ASP A 150 17.86 -24.96 -1.71
C ASP A 150 16.36 -24.64 -1.70
N THR A 151 15.89 -24.24 -0.52
CA THR A 151 14.51 -23.83 -0.29
C THR A 151 14.50 -22.47 0.38
N TYR A 152 13.47 -21.69 0.10
CA TYR A 152 13.22 -20.47 0.85
C TYR A 152 12.65 -20.81 2.23
N THR A 153 13.25 -20.21 3.26
CA THR A 153 12.71 -20.23 4.62
C THR A 153 11.97 -18.92 4.86
N ASP A 154 10.68 -19.04 5.13
CA ASP A 154 9.83 -17.90 5.39
C ASP A 154 10.11 -17.30 6.80
N PRO A 155 10.32 -15.98 6.93
CA PRO A 155 10.54 -15.37 8.24
C PRO A 155 9.32 -15.40 9.18
N GLY A 156 8.14 -15.70 8.66
CA GLY A 156 6.88 -15.77 9.38
C GLY A 156 6.16 -14.42 9.51
N ALA A 157 5.20 -14.40 10.44
CA ALA A 157 4.41 -13.24 10.79
C ALA A 157 4.14 -13.20 12.30
N PHE A 158 3.76 -12.03 12.81
CA PHE A 158 3.21 -11.85 14.15
C PHE A 158 1.69 -11.79 14.09
N GLY A 159 1.02 -12.47 15.02
CA GLY A 159 -0.40 -12.32 15.27
C GLY A 159 -0.66 -11.39 16.46
N ILE A 160 -1.65 -10.51 16.33
CA ILE A 160 -2.10 -9.63 17.41
C ILE A 160 -3.62 -9.72 17.56
N VAL A 161 -4.08 -9.97 18.77
CA VAL A 161 -5.50 -10.00 19.15
C VAL A 161 -5.69 -9.08 20.34
N ASN A 162 -6.64 -8.14 20.25
CA ASN A 162 -6.94 -7.18 21.32
C ASN A 162 -5.67 -6.48 21.87
N GLY A 163 -4.73 -6.14 20.99
CA GLY A 163 -3.48 -5.46 21.33
C GLY A 163 -2.36 -6.34 21.89
N SER A 164 -2.60 -7.64 22.10
CA SER A 164 -1.61 -8.59 22.63
C SER A 164 -1.12 -9.56 21.56
N LEU A 165 0.15 -9.96 21.64
CA LEU A 165 0.72 -10.99 20.78
C LEU A 165 0.01 -12.33 20.99
N THR A 166 -0.10 -13.11 19.92
CA THR A 166 -0.59 -14.48 19.95
C THR A 166 0.21 -15.36 18.99
N GLU A 167 0.32 -16.64 19.34
CA GLU A 167 0.93 -17.68 18.52
C GLU A 167 -0.11 -18.43 17.67
N ASN A 168 -1.40 -18.12 17.82
CA ASN A 168 -2.51 -18.78 17.11
C ASN A 168 -2.65 -18.35 15.63
N ILE A 169 -1.52 -18.15 14.96
CA ILE A 169 -1.44 -17.83 13.54
C ILE A 169 -1.12 -19.12 12.77
N THR A 170 -1.87 -19.38 11.71
CA THR A 170 -1.63 -20.53 10.83
C THR A 170 -1.10 -20.06 9.49
N GLU A 171 -0.26 -20.85 8.84
CA GLU A 171 0.27 -20.60 7.51
C GLU A 171 -0.07 -21.74 6.55
N GLU A 172 -0.31 -21.41 5.28
CA GLU A 172 -0.47 -22.35 4.19
C GLU A 172 0.29 -21.85 2.96
N ILE A 173 1.12 -22.71 2.36
CA ILE A 173 1.85 -22.40 1.14
C ILE A 173 1.13 -23.05 -0.04
N THR A 174 0.79 -22.25 -1.05
CA THR A 174 0.19 -22.75 -2.28
C THR A 174 1.03 -22.35 -3.50
N SER A 175 0.96 -23.17 -4.54
CA SER A 175 1.50 -22.86 -5.86
C SER A 175 0.54 -23.35 -6.93
N ASN A 176 0.12 -22.47 -7.82
CA ASN A 176 -0.97 -22.72 -8.78
C ASN A 176 -2.22 -23.32 -8.11
N GLY A 177 -2.58 -22.82 -6.92
CA GLY A 177 -3.74 -23.27 -6.15
C GLY A 177 -3.61 -24.61 -5.44
N THR A 178 -2.45 -25.28 -5.52
CA THR A 178 -2.18 -26.54 -4.81
C THR A 178 -1.31 -26.30 -3.59
N VAL A 179 -1.67 -26.90 -2.45
CA VAL A 179 -0.88 -26.83 -1.20
C VAL A 179 0.45 -27.57 -1.37
N VAL A 180 1.54 -26.94 -0.91
CA VAL A 180 2.90 -27.49 -0.93
C VAL A 180 3.55 -27.34 0.44
N SER A 181 4.54 -28.18 0.76
CA SER A 181 5.22 -28.17 2.06
C SER A 181 6.48 -27.29 2.10
N SER A 182 6.97 -26.82 0.94
CA SER A 182 8.17 -25.98 0.85
C SER A 182 8.19 -25.17 -0.44
N ILE A 183 9.07 -24.17 -0.49
CA ILE A 183 9.32 -23.32 -1.65
C ILE A 183 10.72 -23.64 -2.20
N PRO A 184 10.85 -24.56 -3.16
CA PRO A 184 12.13 -24.88 -3.79
C PRO A 184 12.59 -23.75 -4.72
N LEU A 185 13.90 -23.52 -4.76
CA LEU A 185 14.53 -22.47 -5.58
C LEU A 185 15.00 -22.97 -6.95
N ASN A 186 14.71 -24.22 -7.31
CA ASN A 186 15.25 -24.89 -8.49
C ASN A 186 14.39 -24.73 -9.76
N SER A 187 13.31 -23.94 -9.71
CA SER A 187 12.44 -23.70 -10.87
C SER A 187 11.80 -22.31 -10.79
N GLU A 188 11.65 -21.66 -11.94
CA GLU A 188 10.92 -20.40 -12.03
C GLU A 188 9.44 -20.65 -11.72
N LYS A 189 8.99 -20.12 -10.59
CA LYS A 189 7.64 -20.38 -10.08
C LYS A 189 7.22 -19.35 -9.05
N GLU A 190 5.91 -19.17 -8.93
CA GLU A 190 5.30 -18.35 -7.89
C GLU A 190 4.64 -19.21 -6.81
N TYR A 191 4.73 -18.71 -5.58
CA TYR A 191 4.16 -19.29 -4.38
C TYR A 191 3.43 -18.20 -3.59
N LEU A 192 2.33 -18.57 -2.95
CA LEU A 192 1.58 -17.71 -2.04
C LEU A 192 1.62 -18.34 -0.65
N ILE A 193 2.16 -17.62 0.31
CA ILE A 193 2.12 -17.97 1.73
C ILE A 193 0.96 -17.18 2.34
N THR A 194 -0.10 -17.89 2.73
CA THR A 194 -1.29 -17.30 3.34
C THR A 194 -1.24 -17.47 4.84
N TYR A 195 -1.09 -16.38 5.56
CA TYR A 195 -1.28 -16.36 7.00
C TYR A 195 -2.74 -16.11 7.31
N LYS A 196 -3.27 -16.84 8.29
CA LYS A 196 -4.62 -16.71 8.79
C LYS A 196 -4.61 -16.63 10.30
N LEU A 197 -5.36 -15.68 10.84
CA LEU A 197 -5.56 -15.50 12.27
C LEU A 197 -7.06 -15.30 12.52
N THR A 198 -7.62 -16.14 13.40
CA THR A 198 -9.04 -16.07 13.74
C THR A 198 -9.16 -15.76 15.24
N ASP A 199 -9.88 -14.69 15.56
CA ASP A 199 -10.31 -14.37 16.93
C ASP A 199 -11.84 -14.37 16.99
N SER A 200 -12.39 -15.30 17.76
CA SER A 200 -13.83 -15.51 17.88
C SER A 200 -14.50 -15.70 16.50
N ALA A 201 -15.27 -14.72 16.02
CA ALA A 201 -15.93 -14.76 14.70
C ALA A 201 -15.16 -14.02 13.59
N ASN A 202 -14.11 -13.28 13.94
CA ASN A 202 -13.37 -12.44 13.01
C ASN A 202 -12.12 -13.15 12.51
N THR A 203 -11.95 -13.20 11.19
CA THR A 203 -10.76 -13.73 10.53
C THR A 203 -10.03 -12.62 9.80
N GLU A 204 -8.71 -12.57 9.97
CA GLU A 204 -7.81 -11.77 9.14
C GLU A 204 -6.89 -12.69 8.33
N THR A 205 -6.56 -12.26 7.11
CA THR A 205 -5.59 -12.93 6.26
C THR A 205 -4.55 -11.95 5.73
N PHE A 206 -3.32 -12.43 5.63
CA PHE A 206 -2.22 -11.70 4.98
C PHE A 206 -1.51 -12.66 4.04
N ILE A 207 -1.28 -12.24 2.80
CA ILE A 207 -0.58 -13.04 1.81
C ILE A 207 0.81 -12.46 1.56
N ARG A 208 1.83 -13.33 1.63
CA ARG A 208 3.15 -13.07 1.05
C ARG A 208 3.26 -13.79 -0.28
N LYS A 209 3.63 -13.05 -1.32
CA LYS A 209 3.98 -13.59 -2.62
C LYS A 209 5.49 -13.84 -2.69
N VAL A 210 5.87 -15.02 -3.17
CA VAL A 210 7.28 -15.38 -3.41
C VAL A 210 7.44 -15.83 -4.87
N SER A 211 8.28 -15.14 -5.63
CA SER A 211 8.59 -15.47 -7.03
C SER A 211 10.06 -15.87 -7.17
N VAL A 212 10.32 -17.09 -7.60
CA VAL A 212 11.67 -17.56 -7.96
C VAL A 212 11.91 -17.28 -9.44
N LYS A 213 13.04 -16.66 -9.80
CA LYS A 213 13.40 -16.29 -11.19
C LYS A 213 14.86 -16.65 -11.51
N PHE A 214 15.13 -17.04 -12.76
CA PHE A 214 16.47 -17.39 -13.26
C PHE A 214 17.03 -16.34 -14.21
#